data_AF-A0A9P6HMT5-F1
#
_entry.id   AF-A0A9P6HMT5-F1
#
_cell.length_a   1.000
_cell.length_b   1.000
_cell.length_c   1.000
_cell.angle_alpha   90.00
_cell.angle_beta   90.00
_cell.angle_gamma   90.00
#
_symmetry.space_group_name_H-M   'P 1'
#
loop_
_entity.id
_entity.type
_entity.pdbx_description
1 polymer ?
#
loop_
_entity_poly.entity_id
_entity_poly.type
_entity_poly.pdbx_seq_one_letter_code
_entity_poly.pdbx_strand_id
1 'polypeptide(L)'
;MCSLPNYALNSDVGDLQQRIQDSGVHGAVEYACRSWYKHLVVTKHQSLDLLLSALHVLLEEKFTFWLEVLSVLGAVGEAVPALTTTIQWLNQISSDSGSLLDTIKDCLRFVTEFFEVISQSAPHIYHSALQFTPQSSIVQKLYFQQTFSLKARVVTGVPVSWDSCTASIGESGKARPRIAWSPCSKYIAATREGKVEVWDSTTLERLSIIKGLRDMPVGLGLPTFSPNGQLLACITL
;
A
#
# COMPACT_ATOMS: atom_id res chain seq x y z
N MET A 1 -6.48 -18.70 2.12
CA MET A 1 -7.89 -18.58 2.57
C MET A 1 -8.90 -18.94 1.47
N CYS A 2 -8.66 -18.58 0.21
CA CYS A 2 -9.58 -18.90 -0.91
C CYS A 2 -9.16 -20.10 -1.79
N SER A 3 -8.23 -20.94 -1.33
CA SER A 3 -7.68 -22.10 -2.07
C SER A 3 -7.28 -21.77 -3.51
N LEU A 4 -6.64 -20.61 -3.71
CA LEU A 4 -6.30 -20.09 -5.03
C LEU A 4 -5.23 -20.97 -5.71
N PRO A 5 -5.28 -21.14 -7.04
CA PRO A 5 -4.21 -21.80 -7.77
C PRO A 5 -2.87 -21.06 -7.57
N ASN A 6 -1.78 -21.81 -7.45
CA ASN A 6 -0.45 -21.22 -7.35
C ASN A 6 -0.16 -20.38 -8.60
N TYR A 7 0.44 -19.21 -8.41
CA TYR A 7 0.91 -18.29 -9.47
C TYR A 7 -0.17 -17.73 -10.41
N ALA A 8 -1.46 -17.97 -10.16
CA ALA A 8 -2.53 -17.40 -10.97
C ALA A 8 -2.76 -15.92 -10.65
N LEU A 9 -3.11 -15.12 -11.66
CA LEU A 9 -3.71 -13.81 -11.43
C LEU A 9 -5.12 -14.00 -10.88
N ASN A 10 -5.58 -13.08 -10.02
CA ASN A 10 -6.94 -13.10 -9.51
C ASN A 10 -7.96 -13.07 -10.67
N SER A 11 -7.67 -12.34 -11.74
CA SER A 11 -8.50 -12.26 -12.96
C SER A 11 -8.63 -13.57 -13.72
N ASP A 12 -7.66 -14.47 -13.59
CA ASP A 12 -7.61 -15.71 -14.36
C ASP A 12 -8.32 -16.87 -13.65
N VAL A 13 -8.73 -16.66 -12.40
CA VAL A 13 -9.46 -17.65 -11.59
C VAL A 13 -10.95 -17.54 -11.91
N GLY A 14 -11.43 -18.34 -12.86
CA GLY A 14 -12.81 -18.28 -13.35
C GLY A 14 -13.90 -18.52 -12.29
N ASP A 15 -13.58 -19.22 -11.21
CA ASP A 15 -14.48 -19.51 -10.07
C ASP A 15 -14.16 -18.65 -8.82
N LEU A 16 -13.41 -17.54 -8.97
CA LEU A 16 -12.95 -16.72 -7.84
C LEU A 16 -14.10 -16.24 -6.95
N GLN A 17 -15.19 -15.77 -7.55
CA GLN A 17 -16.35 -15.27 -6.81
C GLN A 17 -16.99 -16.35 -5.94
N GLN A 18 -17.08 -17.59 -6.45
CA GLN A 18 -17.59 -18.71 -5.68
C GLN A 18 -16.64 -19.06 -4.52
N ARG A 19 -15.33 -19.06 -4.77
CA ARG A 19 -14.32 -19.30 -3.71
C ARG A 19 -14.38 -18.26 -2.59
N ILE A 20 -14.57 -16.98 -2.93
CA ILE A 20 -14.74 -15.89 -1.96
C ILE A 20 -15.97 -16.14 -1.08
N GLN A 21 -17.10 -16.53 -1.70
CA GLN A 21 -18.34 -16.85 -0.99
C GLN A 21 -18.17 -18.08 -0.08
N ASP A 22 -17.64 -19.18 -0.61
CA ASP A 22 -17.42 -20.43 0.11
C ASP A 22 -16.43 -20.28 1.28
N SER A 23 -15.48 -19.35 1.16
CA SER A 23 -14.49 -19.04 2.21
C SER A 23 -15.01 -18.08 3.28
N GLY A 24 -16.28 -17.65 3.20
CA GLY A 24 -16.88 -16.75 4.19
C GLY A 24 -16.43 -15.29 4.09
N VAL A 25 -15.78 -14.90 2.99
CA VAL A 25 -15.28 -13.54 2.77
C VAL A 25 -16.40 -12.67 2.19
N HIS A 26 -17.45 -12.46 2.97
CA HIS A 26 -18.60 -11.64 2.58
C HIS A 26 -19.25 -10.98 3.81
N GLY A 27 -20.05 -9.94 3.58
CA GLY A 27 -20.82 -9.25 4.62
C GLY A 27 -19.92 -8.65 5.70
N ALA A 28 -19.96 -9.22 6.91
CA ALA A 28 -19.24 -8.69 8.06
C ALA A 28 -17.70 -8.75 7.89
N VAL A 29 -17.17 -9.83 7.29
CA VAL A 29 -15.72 -10.00 7.11
C VAL A 29 -15.18 -8.99 6.09
N GLU A 30 -15.84 -8.88 4.94
CA GLU A 30 -15.50 -7.87 3.94
C GLU A 30 -15.51 -6.46 4.54
N TYR A 31 -16.59 -6.12 5.26
CA TYR A 31 -16.71 -4.82 5.90
C TYR A 31 -15.58 -4.57 6.92
N ALA A 32 -15.30 -5.55 7.79
CA ALA A 32 -14.26 -5.45 8.79
C ALA A 32 -12.89 -5.26 8.15
N CYS A 33 -12.53 -6.06 7.15
CA CYS A 33 -11.25 -5.96 6.44
C CYS A 33 -11.04 -4.60 5.78
N ARG A 34 -12.11 -3.92 5.32
CA ARG A 34 -12.03 -2.61 4.66
C ARG A 34 -12.15 -1.41 5.59
N SER A 35 -12.68 -1.57 6.80
CA SER A 35 -13.11 -0.43 7.62
C SER A 35 -12.69 -0.49 9.09
N TRP A 36 -11.98 -1.51 9.56
CA TRP A 36 -11.55 -1.63 10.97
C TRP A 36 -10.85 -0.36 11.49
N TYR A 37 -9.96 0.24 10.68
CA TYR A 37 -9.18 1.42 11.06
C TYR A 37 -10.04 2.67 11.28
N LYS A 38 -11.17 2.80 10.58
CA LYS A 38 -12.10 3.92 10.73
C LYS A 38 -12.74 3.91 12.12
N HIS A 39 -12.98 2.71 12.65
CA HIS A 39 -13.53 2.52 13.99
C HIS A 39 -12.48 2.81 15.08
N LEU A 40 -11.20 2.51 14.84
CA LEU A 40 -10.14 2.81 15.82
C LEU A 40 -10.07 4.30 16.17
N VAL A 41 -10.17 5.17 15.16
CA VAL A 41 -10.05 6.63 15.37
C VAL A 41 -11.22 7.20 16.17
N VAL A 42 -12.41 6.61 16.05
CA VAL A 42 -13.63 7.11 16.70
C VAL A 42 -13.88 6.46 18.06
N THR A 43 -13.23 5.32 18.35
CA THR A 43 -13.43 4.58 19.60
C THR A 43 -12.79 5.30 20.78
N LYS A 44 -13.55 5.46 21.87
CA LYS A 44 -13.08 6.10 23.10
C LYS A 44 -11.99 5.26 23.79
N HIS A 45 -11.03 5.92 24.43
CA HIS A 45 -9.87 5.29 25.09
C HIS A 45 -10.18 4.30 26.23
N GLN A 46 -11.45 4.13 26.63
CA GLN A 46 -11.85 3.21 27.71
C GLN A 46 -11.59 1.73 27.41
N SER A 47 -11.27 1.38 26.16
CA SER A 47 -10.96 0.00 25.73
C SER A 47 -9.59 -0.11 25.05
N LEU A 48 -8.64 0.76 25.40
CA LEU A 48 -7.34 0.85 24.73
C LEU A 48 -6.59 -0.48 24.70
N ASP A 49 -6.51 -1.19 25.83
CA ASP A 49 -5.78 -2.45 25.94
C ASP A 49 -6.33 -3.53 25.01
N LEU A 50 -7.66 -3.61 24.89
CA LEU A 50 -8.33 -4.54 23.99
C LEU A 50 -8.03 -4.19 22.53
N LEU A 51 -8.05 -2.91 22.18
CA LEU A 51 -7.73 -2.45 20.82
C LEU A 51 -6.27 -2.72 20.46
N LEU A 52 -5.34 -2.45 21.37
CA LEU A 52 -3.91 -2.73 21.17
C LEU A 52 -3.65 -4.23 21.04
N SER A 53 -4.31 -5.05 21.85
CA SER A 53 -4.24 -6.51 21.75
C SER A 53 -4.79 -7.01 20.40
N ALA A 54 -5.95 -6.51 19.96
CA ALA A 54 -6.53 -6.86 18.69
C ALA A 54 -5.65 -6.44 17.50
N LEU A 55 -5.00 -5.27 17.59
CA LEU A 55 -4.03 -4.81 16.59
C LEU A 55 -2.79 -5.70 16.54
N HIS A 56 -2.27 -6.13 17.70
CA HIS A 56 -1.17 -7.08 17.75
C HIS A 56 -1.52 -8.38 17.01
N VAL A 57 -2.68 -8.97 17.31
CA VAL A 57 -3.14 -10.19 16.62
C VAL A 57 -3.32 -9.95 15.13
N LEU A 58 -3.91 -8.80 14.74
CA LEU A 58 -4.10 -8.48 13.33
C LEU A 58 -2.77 -8.40 12.58
N LEU A 59 -1.77 -7.73 13.13
CA LEU A 59 -0.50 -7.48 12.46
C LEU A 59 0.47 -8.67 12.55
N GLU A 60 0.50 -9.37 13.68
CA GLU A 60 1.49 -10.42 13.93
C GLU A 60 1.02 -11.83 13.56
N GLU A 61 -0.30 -12.05 13.53
CA GLU A 61 -0.86 -13.37 13.17
C GLU A 61 -1.70 -13.36 11.90
N LYS A 62 -2.38 -12.24 11.60
CA LYS A 62 -3.42 -12.18 10.54
C LYS A 62 -3.11 -11.28 9.36
N PHE A 63 -1.94 -10.64 9.31
CA PHE A 63 -1.63 -9.60 8.33
C PHE A 63 -1.67 -10.13 6.89
N THR A 64 -1.03 -11.26 6.63
CA THR A 64 -1.02 -11.85 5.28
C THR A 64 -2.39 -12.33 4.85
N PHE A 65 -3.21 -12.86 5.77
CA PHE A 65 -4.59 -13.24 5.49
C PHE A 65 -5.49 -12.03 5.21
N TRP A 66 -5.32 -10.95 5.98
CA TRP A 66 -6.01 -9.69 5.72
C TRP A 66 -5.65 -9.12 4.34
N LEU A 67 -4.38 -9.16 3.94
CA LEU A 67 -3.97 -8.78 2.59
C LEU A 67 -4.51 -9.73 1.51
N GLU A 68 -4.59 -11.04 1.78
CA GLU A 68 -5.21 -12.00 0.86
C GLU A 68 -6.67 -11.62 0.57
N VAL A 69 -7.44 -11.29 1.61
CA VAL A 69 -8.82 -10.80 1.48
C VAL A 69 -8.88 -9.54 0.62
N LEU A 70 -8.07 -8.54 0.96
CA LEU A 70 -8.08 -7.30 0.21
C LEU A 70 -7.68 -7.51 -1.26
N SER A 71 -6.76 -8.43 -1.53
CA SER A 71 -6.36 -8.78 -2.90
C SER A 71 -7.50 -9.41 -3.69
N VAL A 72 -8.16 -10.45 -3.16
CA VAL A 72 -9.26 -11.12 -3.88
C VAL A 72 -10.49 -10.24 -4.06
N LEU A 73 -10.68 -9.25 -3.18
CA LEU A 73 -11.74 -8.25 -3.28
C LEU A 73 -11.38 -7.05 -4.18
N GLY A 74 -10.16 -6.99 -4.71
CA GLY A 74 -9.68 -5.82 -5.48
C GLY A 74 -9.58 -4.54 -4.63
N ALA A 75 -9.37 -4.69 -3.32
CA ALA A 75 -9.41 -3.63 -2.31
C ALA A 75 -8.05 -3.40 -1.61
N VAL A 76 -6.92 -3.84 -2.18
CA VAL A 76 -5.56 -3.64 -1.62
C VAL A 76 -5.26 -2.16 -1.37
N GLY A 77 -5.81 -1.26 -2.19
CA GLY A 77 -5.71 0.19 -1.99
C GLY A 77 -6.21 0.69 -0.63
N GLU A 78 -7.08 -0.06 0.06
CA GLU A 78 -7.58 0.27 1.40
C GLU A 78 -6.54 -0.03 2.50
N ALA A 79 -5.54 -0.87 2.24
CA ALA A 79 -4.54 -1.25 3.23
C ALA A 79 -3.66 -0.07 3.65
N VAL A 80 -3.24 0.77 2.70
CA VAL A 80 -2.37 1.92 2.97
C VAL A 80 -3.02 2.98 3.86
N PRO A 81 -4.25 3.49 3.58
CA PRO A 81 -4.92 4.39 4.50
C PRO A 81 -5.19 3.70 5.85
N ALA A 82 -5.53 2.41 5.87
CA ALA A 82 -5.74 1.69 7.12
C ALA A 82 -4.50 1.69 8.03
N LEU A 83 -3.33 1.35 7.47
CA LEU A 83 -2.07 1.31 8.21
C LEU A 83 -1.59 2.73 8.56
N THR A 84 -1.68 3.68 7.64
CA THR A 84 -1.25 5.07 7.86
C THR A 84 -2.07 5.77 8.93
N THR A 85 -3.40 5.64 8.89
CA THR A 85 -4.28 6.21 9.92
C THR A 85 -4.04 5.56 11.27
N THR A 86 -3.77 4.25 11.31
CA THR A 86 -3.46 3.56 12.56
C THR A 86 -2.11 3.98 13.14
N ILE A 87 -1.09 4.23 12.30
CA ILE A 87 0.18 4.85 12.73
C ILE A 87 -0.06 6.22 13.37
N GLN A 88 -0.87 7.07 12.73
CA GLN A 88 -1.20 8.40 13.26
C GLN A 88 -1.92 8.30 14.61
N TRP A 89 -2.88 7.38 14.71
CA TRP A 89 -3.60 7.12 15.96
C TRP A 89 -2.66 6.63 17.07
N LEU A 90 -1.80 5.63 16.80
CA LEU A 90 -0.83 5.11 17.77
C LEU A 90 0.09 6.21 18.33
N ASN A 91 0.59 7.10 17.46
CA ASN A 91 1.44 8.23 17.88
C ASN A 91 0.73 9.22 18.81
N GLN A 92 -0.61 9.29 18.79
CA GLN A 92 -1.38 10.18 19.66
C GLN A 92 -1.63 9.59 21.05
N ILE A 93 -1.68 8.27 21.16
CA ILE A 93 -2.22 7.58 22.35
C ILE A 93 -1.17 6.94 23.25
N SER A 94 0.04 6.67 22.75
CA SER A 94 1.01 5.88 23.52
C SER A 94 2.46 6.23 23.23
N SER A 95 3.18 6.62 24.28
CA SER A 95 4.64 6.79 24.28
C SER A 95 5.40 5.46 24.32
N ASP A 96 4.73 4.34 24.65
CA ASP A 96 5.35 3.04 24.95
C ASP A 96 5.02 1.96 23.88
N SER A 97 4.32 2.35 22.81
CA SER A 97 3.90 1.44 21.73
C SER A 97 4.97 1.16 20.68
N GLY A 98 6.26 1.31 21.03
CA GLY A 98 7.37 1.28 20.08
C GLY A 98 7.39 0.04 19.19
N SER A 99 7.22 -1.15 19.77
CA SER A 99 7.19 -2.42 19.02
C SER A 99 6.04 -2.49 18.02
N LEU A 100 4.81 -2.17 18.46
CA LEU A 100 3.62 -2.19 17.59
C LEU A 100 3.73 -1.14 16.48
N LEU A 101 4.26 0.03 16.80
CA LEU A 101 4.49 1.11 15.84
C LEU A 101 5.52 0.71 14.78
N ASP A 102 6.58 0.01 15.16
CA ASP A 102 7.57 -0.51 14.22
C ASP A 102 6.98 -1.62 13.35
N THR A 103 6.21 -2.54 13.94
CA THR A 103 5.50 -3.61 13.20
C THR A 103 4.57 -3.03 12.15
N ILE A 104 3.74 -2.04 12.49
CA ILE A 104 2.79 -1.47 11.53
C ILE A 104 3.48 -0.64 10.43
N LYS A 105 4.59 0.03 10.74
CA LYS A 105 5.41 0.73 9.73
C LYS A 105 6.04 -0.25 8.76
N ASP A 106 6.54 -1.38 9.26
CA ASP A 106 7.08 -2.45 8.43
C ASP A 106 6.00 -3.11 7.56
N CYS A 107 4.80 -3.31 8.09
CA CYS A 107 3.62 -3.74 7.33
C CYS A 107 3.26 -2.74 6.21
N LEU A 108 3.25 -1.43 6.52
CA LEU A 108 3.00 -0.39 5.52
C LEU A 108 4.05 -0.44 4.42
N ARG A 109 5.33 -0.60 4.78
CA ARG A 109 6.43 -0.71 3.82
C ARG A 109 6.30 -1.93 2.92
N PHE A 110 5.90 -3.07 3.48
CA PHE A 110 5.64 -4.29 2.72
C PHE A 110 4.50 -4.10 1.72
N VAL A 111 3.38 -3.50 2.14
CA VAL A 111 2.23 -3.25 1.26
C VAL A 111 2.59 -2.29 0.13
N THR A 112 3.33 -1.21 0.41
CA THR A 112 3.68 -0.23 -0.62
C THR A 112 4.67 -0.80 -1.64
N GLU A 113 5.68 -1.55 -1.20
CA GLU A 113 6.68 -2.15 -2.09
C GLU A 113 6.05 -3.19 -3.03
N PHE A 114 5.15 -4.03 -2.51
CA PHE A 114 4.56 -5.14 -3.28
C PHE A 114 3.13 -4.87 -3.75
N PHE A 115 2.69 -3.61 -3.74
CA PHE A 115 1.32 -3.20 -4.00
C PHE A 115 0.76 -3.78 -5.30
N GLU A 116 1.47 -3.57 -6.41
CA GLU A 116 1.03 -3.96 -7.74
C GLU A 116 0.83 -5.48 -7.82
N VAL A 117 1.83 -6.23 -7.37
CA VAL A 117 1.85 -7.68 -7.43
C VAL A 117 0.74 -8.28 -6.57
N ILE A 118 0.56 -7.78 -5.34
CA ILE A 118 -0.49 -8.25 -4.43
C ILE A 118 -1.87 -7.88 -4.96
N SER A 119 -2.03 -6.72 -5.60
CA SER A 119 -3.31 -6.30 -6.18
C SER A 119 -3.77 -7.20 -7.33
N GLN A 120 -2.82 -7.73 -8.11
CA GLN A 120 -3.11 -8.61 -9.23
C GLN A 120 -3.22 -10.09 -8.82
N SER A 121 -2.49 -10.53 -7.79
CA SER A 121 -2.40 -11.94 -7.42
C SER A 121 -2.20 -12.12 -5.92
N ALA A 122 -3.25 -12.56 -5.23
CA ALA A 122 -3.19 -12.90 -3.80
C ALA A 122 -2.10 -13.94 -3.46
N PRO A 123 -1.90 -15.02 -4.24
CA PRO A 123 -0.83 -15.99 -3.98
C PRO A 123 0.58 -15.41 -3.97
N HIS A 124 0.80 -14.31 -4.70
CA HIS A 124 2.13 -13.67 -4.76
C HIS A 124 2.53 -12.97 -3.46
N ILE A 125 1.62 -12.80 -2.48
CA ILE A 125 2.00 -12.48 -1.09
C ILE A 125 3.04 -13.49 -0.60
N TYR A 126 2.80 -14.78 -0.84
CA TYR A 126 3.63 -15.87 -0.35
C TYR A 126 4.77 -16.22 -1.30
N HIS A 127 4.49 -16.20 -2.61
CA HIS A 127 5.45 -16.66 -3.62
C HIS A 127 6.50 -15.61 -4.01
N SER A 128 6.18 -14.33 -3.87
CA SER A 128 7.06 -13.24 -4.30
C SER A 128 7.32 -12.28 -3.16
N ALA A 129 6.30 -11.62 -2.62
CA ALA A 129 6.49 -10.54 -1.65
C ALA A 129 7.31 -11.02 -0.44
N LEU A 130 6.87 -12.06 0.29
CA LEU A 130 7.63 -12.64 1.40
C LEU A 130 9.00 -13.25 1.00
N GLN A 131 9.22 -13.62 -0.26
CA GLN A 131 10.54 -14.11 -0.68
C GLN A 131 11.55 -12.97 -0.88
N PHE A 132 11.07 -11.79 -1.31
CA PHE A 132 11.92 -10.64 -1.63
C PHE A 132 11.94 -9.58 -0.52
N THR A 133 11.11 -9.70 0.50
CA THR A 133 11.17 -8.85 1.69
C THR A 133 12.55 -8.93 2.36
N PRO A 134 13.12 -7.77 2.79
CA PRO A 134 14.42 -7.75 3.44
C PRO A 134 14.51 -8.62 4.69
N GLN A 135 15.70 -9.15 4.97
CA GLN A 135 15.92 -10.08 6.08
C GLN A 135 15.61 -9.49 7.47
N SER A 136 15.81 -8.18 7.65
CA SER A 136 15.57 -7.51 8.92
C SER A 136 14.10 -7.18 9.19
N SER A 137 13.23 -7.24 8.17
CA SER A 137 11.81 -6.89 8.26
C SER A 137 11.09 -7.74 9.31
N ILE A 138 10.17 -7.10 10.03
CA ILE A 138 9.33 -7.74 11.04
C ILE A 138 8.34 -8.69 10.34
N VAL A 139 7.70 -8.25 9.26
CA VAL A 139 6.85 -9.09 8.39
C VAL A 139 7.61 -10.32 7.93
N GLN A 140 8.87 -10.17 7.51
CA GLN A 140 9.69 -11.30 7.11
C GLN A 140 9.87 -12.31 8.25
N LYS A 141 10.28 -11.84 9.43
CA LYS A 141 10.51 -12.71 10.59
C LYS A 141 9.25 -13.46 11.03
N LEU A 142 8.10 -12.81 10.98
CA LEU A 142 6.82 -13.38 11.41
C LEU A 142 6.27 -14.39 10.40
N TYR A 143 6.34 -14.07 9.10
CA TYR A 143 5.56 -14.78 8.08
C TYR A 143 6.39 -15.63 7.12
N PHE A 144 7.72 -15.62 7.20
CA PHE A 144 8.58 -16.41 6.29
C PHE A 144 8.21 -17.90 6.24
N GLN A 145 7.73 -18.46 7.35
CA GLN A 145 7.32 -19.87 7.39
C GLN A 145 6.12 -20.19 6.47
N GLN A 146 5.30 -19.21 6.14
CA GLN A 146 4.19 -19.39 5.20
C GLN A 146 4.68 -19.65 3.76
N THR A 147 5.97 -19.45 3.50
CA THR A 147 6.60 -19.71 2.20
C THR A 147 7.07 -21.17 2.03
N PHE A 148 7.02 -22.01 3.07
CA PHE A 148 7.58 -23.37 3.04
C PHE A 148 6.93 -24.33 2.03
N SER A 149 5.74 -24.02 1.52
CA SER A 149 5.11 -24.78 0.44
C SER A 149 5.74 -24.52 -0.95
N LEU A 150 6.65 -23.55 -1.05
CA LEU A 150 7.38 -23.24 -2.27
C LEU A 150 8.45 -24.28 -2.59
N LYS A 151 8.52 -24.65 -3.87
CA LYS A 151 9.59 -25.51 -4.40
C LYS A 151 10.91 -24.76 -4.65
N ALA A 152 10.88 -23.43 -4.68
CA ALA A 152 12.04 -22.58 -4.93
C ALA A 152 12.14 -21.51 -3.83
N ARG A 153 13.36 -21.24 -3.38
CA ARG A 153 13.66 -20.25 -2.35
C ARG A 153 14.75 -19.31 -2.84
N VAL A 154 14.60 -18.02 -2.58
CA VAL A 154 15.65 -17.04 -2.83
C VAL A 154 16.74 -17.19 -1.76
N VAL A 155 17.96 -17.53 -2.16
CA VAL A 155 19.09 -17.77 -1.24
C VAL A 155 20.07 -16.59 -1.20
N THR A 156 20.16 -15.83 -2.28
CA THR A 156 21.05 -14.67 -2.44
C THR A 156 20.32 -13.50 -3.06
N GLY A 157 20.81 -12.28 -2.84
CA GLY A 157 20.25 -11.06 -3.44
C GLY A 157 19.08 -10.44 -2.70
N VAL A 158 18.60 -11.03 -1.60
CA VAL A 158 17.62 -10.38 -0.71
C VAL A 158 18.35 -9.29 0.09
N PRO A 159 17.85 -8.03 0.10
CA PRO A 159 18.47 -6.96 0.86
C PRO A 159 18.40 -7.24 2.38
N VAL A 160 19.35 -6.69 3.12
CA VAL A 160 19.38 -6.85 4.59
C VAL A 160 18.26 -6.03 5.24
N SER A 161 18.06 -4.79 4.79
CA SER A 161 17.04 -3.86 5.28
C SER A 161 16.28 -3.21 4.14
N TRP A 162 15.15 -2.59 4.44
CA TRP A 162 14.44 -1.75 3.47
C TRP A 162 15.34 -0.64 2.93
N ASP A 163 15.25 -0.39 1.63
CA ASP A 163 15.89 0.78 1.02
C ASP A 163 15.14 2.06 1.45
N SER A 164 15.87 3.18 1.51
CA SER A 164 15.30 4.52 1.71
C SER A 164 14.42 4.95 0.53
N CYS A 165 14.71 4.44 -0.67
CA CYS A 165 13.83 4.63 -1.83
C CYS A 165 12.60 3.72 -1.72
N THR A 166 11.40 4.31 -1.59
CA THR A 166 10.16 3.55 -1.43
C THR A 166 9.39 3.31 -2.72
N ALA A 167 9.74 4.04 -3.77
CA ALA A 167 9.08 4.01 -5.06
C ALA A 167 9.94 4.76 -6.07
N SER A 168 9.95 4.29 -7.32
CA SER A 168 10.54 5.03 -8.43
C SER A 168 9.52 5.11 -9.57
N ILE A 169 9.34 6.31 -10.13
CA ILE A 169 8.51 6.52 -11.31
C ILE A 169 9.48 6.82 -12.46
N GLY A 170 9.46 5.95 -13.47
CA GLY A 170 10.38 6.04 -14.60
C GLY A 170 10.38 7.43 -15.26
N GLU A 171 11.58 7.99 -15.43
CA GLU A 171 11.78 9.24 -16.16
C GLU A 171 11.98 8.96 -17.65
N SER A 172 11.03 9.41 -18.46
CA SER A 172 11.11 9.43 -19.92
C SER A 172 11.00 10.88 -20.33
N GLY A 173 12.13 11.53 -20.60
CA GLY A 173 12.18 12.90 -21.09
C GLY A 173 13.57 13.54 -20.92
N LYS A 174 13.84 14.61 -21.68
CA LYS A 174 15.11 15.34 -21.63
C LYS A 174 15.16 16.41 -20.52
N ALA A 175 14.02 16.77 -19.95
CA ALA A 175 13.88 17.87 -19.00
C ALA A 175 13.57 17.36 -17.58
N ARG A 176 14.31 17.87 -16.59
CA ARG A 176 14.09 17.53 -15.17
C ARG A 176 12.67 17.91 -14.74
N PRO A 177 11.87 16.97 -14.21
CA PRO A 177 10.52 17.28 -13.78
C PRO A 177 10.53 18.17 -12.54
N ARG A 178 9.60 19.13 -12.49
CA ARG A 178 9.25 19.78 -11.22
C ARG A 178 8.10 19.03 -10.58
N ILE A 179 8.24 18.72 -9.29
CA ILE A 179 7.29 17.90 -8.55
C ILE A 179 6.69 18.65 -7.37
N ALA A 180 5.47 18.29 -6.99
CA ALA A 180 4.84 18.74 -5.76
C ALA A 180 3.98 17.64 -5.15
N TRP A 181 4.02 17.56 -3.82
CA TRP A 181 3.16 16.68 -3.05
C TRP A 181 1.84 17.38 -2.72
N SER A 182 0.75 16.64 -2.82
CA SER A 182 -0.52 17.08 -2.27
C SER A 182 -0.45 17.17 -0.73
N PRO A 183 -1.14 18.14 -0.09
CA PRO A 183 -1.20 18.23 1.37
C PRO A 183 -1.81 17.00 2.05
N CYS A 184 -2.63 16.23 1.33
CA CYS A 184 -3.20 14.98 1.83
C CYS A 184 -2.28 13.76 1.62
N SER A 185 -1.05 13.96 1.13
CA SER A 185 -0.04 12.93 0.84
C SER A 185 -0.49 11.82 -0.12
N LYS A 186 -1.66 11.95 -0.75
CA LYS A 186 -2.24 10.93 -1.63
C LYS A 186 -1.83 11.10 -3.09
N TYR A 187 -1.53 12.32 -3.50
CA TYR A 187 -1.20 12.64 -4.88
C TYR A 187 0.16 13.30 -5.02
N ILE A 188 0.82 12.99 -6.14
CA ILE A 188 2.05 13.64 -6.59
C ILE A 188 1.75 14.29 -7.94
N ALA A 189 2.02 15.59 -8.07
CA ALA A 189 1.98 16.27 -9.36
C ALA A 189 3.40 16.40 -9.91
N ALA A 190 3.59 16.07 -11.18
CA ALA A 190 4.86 16.19 -11.88
C ALA A 190 4.67 16.92 -13.21
N THR A 191 5.53 17.91 -13.48
CA THR A 191 5.59 18.57 -14.80
C THR A 191 6.54 17.82 -15.71
N ARG A 192 6.06 17.42 -16.90
CA ARG A 192 6.85 16.67 -17.89
C ARG A 192 6.47 17.12 -19.29
N GLU A 193 7.44 17.60 -20.06
CA GLU A 193 7.30 17.90 -21.50
C GLU A 193 6.02 18.70 -21.86
N GLY A 194 5.77 19.81 -21.15
CA GLY A 194 4.58 20.64 -21.41
C GLY A 194 3.26 20.00 -20.98
N LYS A 195 3.30 19.08 -20.02
CA LYS A 195 2.13 18.45 -19.39
C LYS A 195 2.32 18.43 -17.88
N VAL A 196 1.20 18.37 -17.17
CA VAL A 196 1.19 18.05 -15.74
C VAL A 196 0.57 16.68 -15.58
N GLU A 197 1.31 15.75 -14.99
CA GLU A 197 0.83 14.42 -14.64
C GLU A 197 0.51 14.38 -13.15
N VAL A 198 -0.64 13.80 -12.81
CA VAL A 198 -1.04 13.54 -11.42
C VAL A 198 -1.00 12.05 -11.19
N TRP A 199 -0.29 11.65 -10.14
CA TRP A 199 -0.04 10.27 -9.76
C TRP A 199 -0.62 10.00 -8.38
N ASP A 200 -1.14 8.80 -8.18
CA ASP A 200 -1.43 8.31 -6.83
C ASP A 200 -0.12 7.91 -6.15
N SER A 201 0.14 8.43 -4.95
CA SER A 201 1.39 8.17 -4.23
C SER A 201 1.51 6.74 -3.70
N THR A 202 0.38 6.02 -3.63
CA THR A 202 0.29 4.66 -3.11
C THR A 202 0.39 3.65 -4.25
N THR A 203 -0.46 3.78 -5.26
CA THR A 203 -0.50 2.82 -6.37
C THR A 203 0.59 3.11 -7.41
N LEU A 204 1.18 4.31 -7.36
CA LEU A 204 2.08 4.84 -8.39
C LEU A 204 1.43 4.83 -9.78
N GLU A 205 0.10 4.79 -9.85
CA GLU A 205 -0.63 4.90 -11.10
C GLU A 205 -0.82 6.36 -11.47
N ARG A 206 -0.72 6.62 -12.77
CA ARG A 206 -0.99 7.95 -13.32
C ARG A 206 -2.49 8.16 -13.44
N LEU A 207 -3.05 8.97 -12.53
CA LEU A 207 -4.47 9.29 -12.48
C LEU A 207 -4.91 10.25 -13.58
N SER A 208 -4.08 11.23 -13.92
CA SER A 208 -4.45 12.26 -14.89
C SER A 208 -3.26 12.85 -15.64
N ILE A 209 -3.55 13.34 -16.85
CA ILE A 209 -2.62 14.11 -17.68
C ILE A 209 -3.32 15.38 -18.13
N ILE A 210 -2.84 16.51 -17.64
CA ILE A 210 -3.28 17.84 -18.07
C ILE A 210 -2.42 18.22 -19.28
N LYS A 211 -3.06 18.23 -20.47
CA LYS A 211 -2.47 18.59 -21.76
C LYS A 211 -2.88 20.02 -22.13
N GLY A 212 -2.16 20.64 -23.06
CA GLY A 212 -2.50 21.97 -23.58
C GLY A 212 -1.54 23.09 -23.17
N LEU A 213 -0.46 22.76 -22.44
CA LEU A 213 0.60 23.72 -22.09
C LEU A 213 1.72 23.74 -23.15
N ARG A 214 1.46 23.25 -24.37
CA ARG A 214 2.47 22.95 -25.41
C ARG A 214 2.83 24.12 -26.31
N ASP A 215 2.04 25.19 -26.31
CA ASP A 215 2.24 26.29 -27.26
C ASP A 215 3.27 27.33 -26.80
N MET A 216 3.96 27.09 -25.68
CA MET A 216 4.87 28.08 -25.09
C MET A 216 6.31 27.57 -25.05
N PRO A 217 7.28 28.35 -25.62
CA PRO A 217 8.70 27.97 -25.68
C PRO A 217 9.44 27.99 -24.34
N VAL A 218 8.71 28.10 -23.22
CA VAL A 218 9.26 28.32 -21.89
C VAL A 218 8.83 27.22 -20.93
N GLY A 219 9.72 26.88 -19.99
CA GLY A 219 9.51 25.76 -19.07
C GLY A 219 8.29 25.94 -18.15
N LEU A 220 7.67 24.82 -17.77
CA LEU A 220 6.62 24.83 -16.77
C LEU A 220 7.17 25.22 -15.38
N GLY A 221 6.40 26.01 -14.65
CA GLY A 221 6.64 26.34 -13.25
C GLY A 221 6.36 25.17 -12.31
N LEU A 222 6.58 25.38 -11.01
CA LEU A 222 6.27 24.37 -10.00
C LEU A 222 4.75 24.14 -9.93
N PRO A 223 4.27 22.89 -10.05
CA PRO A 223 2.88 22.61 -9.74
C PRO A 223 2.64 22.87 -8.25
N THR A 224 1.46 23.36 -7.87
CA THR A 224 1.11 23.58 -6.47
C THR A 224 -0.33 23.15 -6.21
N PHE A 225 -0.52 22.40 -5.14
CA PHE A 225 -1.84 21.97 -4.71
C PHE A 225 -2.48 23.03 -3.82
N SER A 226 -3.80 23.17 -3.90
CA SER A 226 -4.55 23.92 -2.89
C SER A 226 -4.37 23.31 -1.51
N PRO A 227 -4.54 24.08 -0.41
CA PRO A 227 -4.37 23.56 0.95
C PRO A 227 -5.26 22.36 1.28
N ASN A 228 -6.45 22.28 0.67
CA ASN A 228 -7.37 21.15 0.81
C ASN A 228 -7.07 19.97 -0.14
N GLY A 229 -6.02 20.05 -0.97
CA GLY A 229 -5.58 19.01 -1.91
C GLY A 229 -6.51 18.74 -3.09
N GLN A 230 -7.56 19.56 -3.28
CA GLN A 230 -8.58 19.33 -4.31
C GLN A 230 -8.28 20.01 -5.66
N LEU A 231 -7.48 21.07 -5.66
CA LEU A 231 -7.14 21.83 -6.85
C LEU A 231 -5.63 21.80 -7.09
N LEU A 232 -5.24 21.88 -8.35
CA LEU A 232 -3.85 21.93 -8.79
C LEU A 232 -3.67 23.13 -9.70
N ALA A 233 -2.74 24.02 -9.33
CA ALA A 233 -2.33 25.15 -10.15
C ALA A 233 -0.92 24.90 -10.70
N CYS A 234 -0.68 25.30 -11.94
CA CYS A 234 0.64 25.28 -12.56
C CYS A 234 0.76 26.53 -13.43
N ILE A 235 1.88 27.26 -13.29
CA ILE A 235 2.16 28.45 -14.10
C ILE A 235 3.07 28.09 -15.28
N THR A 236 2.90 28.76 -16.41
CA THR A 236 3.85 28.76 -17.53
C THR A 236 4.80 29.93 -17.32
N LEU A 237 6.12 29.68 -17.25
CA LEU A 237 7.11 30.75 -17.11
C LEU A 237 7.39 31.44 -18.45
#